data_AF-A0A534REI1-F1
#
_entry.id   AF-A0A534REI1-F1
#
_cell.length_a   1.000
_cell.length_b   1.000
_cell.length_c   1.000
_cell.angle_alpha   90.00
_cell.angle_beta   90.00
_cell.angle_gamma   90.00
#
_symmetry.space_group_name_H-M   'P 1'
#
loop_
_entity.id
_entity.type
_entity.pdbx_description
1 polymer ?
#
loop_
_entity_poly.entity_id
_entity_poly.type
_entity_poly.pdbx_seq_one_letter_code
_entity_poly.pdbx_strand_id
1 'polypeptide(L)'
;MLGSGPVLIAGAGALGSVVGGLLARAGWPVTLLGRRAHLDVVGSRGLLIEGLFGTHRVTGLSCVVSVAGLRGPYETVFLTVKAYDSE
;
A
#
# COMPACT_ATOMS: atom_id res chain seq x y z
N MET A 1 20.29 -12.42 4.78
CA MET A 1 18.89 -12.06 5.03
C MET A 1 18.43 -11.28 3.83
N LEU A 2 17.37 -11.71 3.12
CA LEU A 2 16.75 -10.85 2.11
C LEU A 2 16.28 -9.59 2.86
N GLY A 3 16.88 -8.44 2.57
CA GLY A 3 16.52 -7.19 3.24
C GLY A 3 15.06 -6.88 2.95
N SER A 4 14.27 -6.62 4.00
CA SER A 4 12.90 -6.16 3.82
C SER A 4 12.89 -4.64 3.57
N GLY A 5 13.40 -4.23 2.41
CA GLY A 5 13.52 -2.83 2.02
C GLY A 5 12.17 -2.11 1.81
N PRO A 6 12.18 -0.77 1.70
CA PRO A 6 10.97 0.03 1.49
C PRO A 6 10.22 -0.37 0.21
N VAL A 7 8.93 -0.67 0.36
CA VAL A 7 8.02 -1.08 -0.72
C VAL A 7 7.04 0.04 -1.04
N LEU A 8 6.91 0.38 -2.32
CA LEU A 8 5.84 1.23 -2.82
C LEU A 8 4.75 0.39 -3.50
N ILE A 9 3.50 0.61 -3.11
CA ILE A 9 2.34 0.14 -3.86
C ILE A 9 1.81 1.32 -4.70
N ALA A 10 2.17 1.35 -5.97
CA ALA A 10 1.68 2.32 -6.93
C ALA A 10 0.31 1.86 -7.46
N GLY A 11 -0.77 2.30 -6.80
CA GLY A 11 -2.14 1.92 -7.14
C GLY A 11 -2.87 1.21 -5.99
N ALA A 12 -3.11 1.92 -4.88
CA ALA A 12 -3.85 1.42 -3.72
C ALA A 12 -5.38 1.32 -3.95
N GLY A 13 -5.78 0.61 -5.01
CA GLY A 13 -7.15 0.10 -5.19
C GLY A 13 -7.36 -1.19 -4.40
N ALA A 14 -8.32 -2.02 -4.80
CA ALA A 14 -8.61 -3.28 -4.10
C ALA A 14 -7.38 -4.21 -4.00
N LEU A 15 -6.76 -4.57 -5.14
CA LEU A 15 -5.59 -5.45 -5.17
C LEU A 15 -4.37 -4.84 -4.46
N GLY A 16 -4.03 -3.59 -4.80
CA GLY A 16 -2.89 -2.90 -4.17
C GLY A 16 -3.05 -2.77 -2.65
N SER A 17 -4.26 -2.52 -2.16
CA SER A 17 -4.51 -2.45 -0.71
C SER A 17 -4.30 -3.80 -0.05
N VAL A 18 -4.83 -4.89 -0.62
CA VAL A 18 -4.62 -6.23 -0.05
C VAL A 18 -3.15 -6.61 -0.05
N VAL A 19 -2.44 -6.46 -1.17
CA VAL A 19 -1.02 -6.78 -1.27
C VAL A 19 -0.20 -5.93 -0.29
N GLY A 20 -0.39 -4.60 -0.30
CA GLY A 20 0.32 -3.67 0.57
C GLY A 20 0.04 -3.91 2.05
N GLY A 21 -1.21 -4.16 2.42
CA GLY A 21 -1.56 -4.44 3.81
C GLY A 21 -1.01 -5.78 4.31
N LEU A 22 -1.03 -6.83 3.47
CA LEU A 22 -0.44 -8.12 3.84
C LEU A 22 1.09 -8.06 3.98
N LEU A 23 1.76 -7.28 3.12
CA LEU A 23 3.20 -7.01 3.24
C LEU A 23 3.51 -6.23 4.52
N ALA A 24 2.75 -5.17 4.80
CA ALA A 24 2.92 -4.40 6.04
C ALA A 24 2.68 -5.26 7.29
N ARG A 25 1.67 -6.14 7.27
CA ARG A 25 1.43 -7.12 8.34
C ARG A 25 2.59 -8.10 8.50
N ALA A 26 3.28 -8.44 7.42
CA ALA A 26 4.49 -9.26 7.45
C ALA A 26 5.74 -8.49 7.90
N GLY A 27 5.61 -7.22 8.31
CA GLY A 27 6.70 -6.40 8.85
C GLY A 27 7.46 -5.58 7.80
N TRP A 28 6.96 -5.49 6.56
CA TRP A 28 7.61 -4.69 5.52
C TRP A 28 7.26 -3.20 5.65
N PRO A 29 8.22 -2.29 5.42
CA PRO A 29 7.95 -0.86 5.36
C PRO A 29 7.23 -0.50 4.06
N VAL A 30 5.89 -0.36 4.12
CA VAL A 30 5.03 -0.13 2.96
C VAL A 30 4.54 1.31 2.88
N THR A 31 4.65 1.91 1.69
CA THR A 31 3.95 3.13 1.30
C THR A 31 2.87 2.80 0.26
N LEU A 32 1.64 3.29 0.49
CA LEU A 32 0.52 3.21 -0.44
C LEU A 32 0.40 4.52 -1.23
N LEU A 33 0.42 4.44 -2.55
CA LEU A 33 0.08 5.54 -3.45
C LEU A 33 -1.30 5.30 -4.07
N GLY A 34 -2.22 6.24 -3.92
CA GLY A 34 -3.59 6.06 -4.38
C GLY A 34 -4.49 7.29 -4.21
N ARG A 35 -5.81 7.07 -4.29
CA ARG A 35 -6.80 8.15 -4.25
C ARG A 35 -7.03 8.63 -2.82
N ARG A 36 -7.11 9.95 -2.65
CA ARG A 36 -7.30 10.63 -1.36
C ARG A 36 -8.45 10.05 -0.52
N ALA A 37 -9.62 9.87 -1.12
CA ALA A 37 -10.79 9.33 -0.41
C ALA A 37 -10.55 7.97 0.27
N HIS A 38 -9.74 7.10 -0.34
CA HIS A 38 -9.38 5.81 0.25
C HIS A 38 -8.25 5.96 1.28
N LEU A 39 -7.20 6.69 0.92
CA LEU A 39 -5.99 6.82 1.74
C LEU A 39 -6.20 7.64 3.01
N ASP A 40 -7.07 8.64 3.01
CA ASP A 40 -7.41 9.39 4.22
C ASP A 40 -8.10 8.49 5.26
N VAL A 41 -8.96 7.57 4.81
CA VAL A 41 -9.62 6.59 5.68
C VAL A 41 -8.63 5.53 6.17
N VAL A 42 -7.78 5.00 5.28
CA VAL A 42 -6.73 4.04 5.66
C VAL A 42 -5.75 4.65 6.65
N GLY A 43 -5.31 5.89 6.43
CA GLY A 43 -4.39 6.59 7.33
C GLY A 43 -4.99 6.86 8.71
N SER A 44 -6.29 7.15 8.79
CA SER A 44 -6.97 7.46 10.06
C SER A 44 -7.48 6.24 10.82
N ARG A 45 -7.93 5.19 10.12
CA ARG A 45 -8.58 4.01 10.74
C ARG A 45 -7.80 2.71 10.58
N GLY A 46 -6.73 2.73 9.80
CA GLY A 46 -6.08 1.53 9.31
C GLY A 46 -6.84 0.87 8.16
N LEU A 47 -6.15 -0.03 7.47
CA LEU A 47 -6.70 -0.84 6.40
C LEU A 47 -7.28 -2.14 6.97
N LEU A 48 -8.59 -2.33 6.79
CA LEU A 48 -9.25 -3.60 7.08
C LEU A 48 -9.18 -4.50 5.84
N ILE A 49 -8.71 -5.73 6.02
CA ILE A 49 -8.68 -6.79 5.00
C ILE A 49 -9.45 -7.98 5.56
N GLU A 50 -10.49 -8.40 4.84
CA GLU A 50 -11.33 -9.54 5.19
C GLU A 50 -11.37 -10.52 4.02
N GLY A 51 -11.32 -11.81 4.33
CA GLY A 51 -11.39 -12.85 3.31
C GLY A 51 -10.92 -14.20 3.82
N LEU A 52 -10.54 -15.07 2.88
CA LEU A 52 -10.15 -16.46 3.16
C LEU A 52 -9.00 -16.61 4.15
N PHE A 53 -8.13 -15.60 4.26
CA PHE A 53 -6.99 -15.59 5.19
C PHE A 53 -7.33 -14.96 6.55
N GLY A 54 -8.61 -14.77 6.84
CA GLY A 54 -9.11 -14.14 8.06
C GLY A 54 -9.22 -12.62 7.95
N THR A 55 -9.54 -11.99 9.08
CA THR A 55 -9.73 -10.55 9.22
C THR A 55 -8.48 -9.91 9.81
N HIS A 56 -7.94 -8.90 9.12
CA HIS A 56 -6.73 -8.18 9.50
C HIS A 56 -7.00 -6.68 9.51
N ARG A 57 -6.66 -6.00 10.60
CA ARG A 57 -6.61 -4.53 10.62
C ARG A 57 -5.16 -4.08 10.69
N VAL A 58 -4.68 -3.50 9.60
CA VAL A 58 -3.31 -3.03 9.44
C VAL A 58 -3.26 -1.52 9.69
N THR A 59 -2.37 -1.08 10.58
CA THR A 59 -2.19 0.34 10.93
C THR A 59 -0.75 0.77 10.66
N GLY A 60 -0.46 2.07 10.70
CA GLY A 60 0.91 2.59 10.49
C GLY A 60 1.39 2.55 9.03
N LEU A 61 0.50 2.34 8.06
CA LEU A 61 0.81 2.43 6.64
C LEU A 61 1.12 3.89 6.25
N SER A 62 2.24 4.12 5.57
CA SER A 62 2.47 5.42 4.92
C SER A 62 1.51 5.57 3.75
N CYS A 63 0.76 6.66 3.69
CA CYS A 63 -0.28 6.90 2.70
C CYS A 63 0.01 8.19 1.94
N VAL A 64 0.13 8.11 0.63
CA VAL A 64 0.51 9.22 -0.24
C VAL A 64 -0.49 9.35 -1.39
N VAL A 65 -0.99 10.56 -1.64
CA VAL A 65 -2.05 10.80 -2.64
C VAL A 65 -1.54 11.33 -3.98
N SER A 66 -0.22 11.56 -4.11
CA SER A 66 0.42 12.01 -5.33
C SER A 66 1.91 11.66 -5.35
N VAL A 67 2.50 11.49 -6.53
CA VAL A 67 3.92 11.15 -6.69
C VAL A 67 4.85 12.17 -6.01
N ALA A 68 4.50 13.45 -6.01
CA ALA A 68 5.27 14.50 -5.35
C ALA A 68 5.39 14.34 -3.82
N GLY A 69 4.50 13.55 -3.20
CA GLY A 69 4.55 13.26 -1.77
C GLY A 69 5.42 12.07 -1.40
N LEU A 70 5.98 11.35 -2.37
CA LEU A 70 6.84 10.19 -2.12
C LEU A 70 8.20 10.63 -1.56
N ARG A 71 8.74 9.87 -0.60
CA ARG A 71 10.00 10.16 0.08
C ARG A 71 11.02 9.02 -0.07
N GLY A 72 11.09 8.44 -1.27
CA GLY A 72 11.99 7.32 -1.59
C GLY A 72 13.48 7.61 -1.31
N PRO A 73 14.36 6.61 -1.52
CA PRO A 73 14.20 5.51 -2.47
C PRO A 73 13.33 4.34 -1.98
N TYR A 74 12.70 3.65 -2.93
CA TYR A 74 12.01 2.38 -2.71
C TYR A 74 12.82 1.26 -3.36
N GLU A 75 12.97 0.14 -2.65
CA GLU A 75 13.67 -1.05 -3.18
C GLU A 75 12.78 -1.83 -4.15
N THR A 76 11.46 -1.82 -3.92
CA THR A 76 10.49 -2.52 -4.76
C THR A 76 9.26 -1.65 -4.98
N VAL A 77 8.76 -1.66 -6.22
CA VAL A 77 7.50 -0.99 -6.59
C VAL A 77 6.55 -2.01 -7.19
N PHE A 78 5.37 -2.15 -6.60
CA PHE A 78 4.26 -2.87 -7.20
C PHE A 78 3.38 -1.90 -7.97
N LEU A 79 3.29 -2.06 -9.29
CA LEU A 79 2.34 -1.33 -10.12
C LEU A 79 1.01 -2.09 -10.14
N THR A 80 0.02 -1.58 -9.41
CA THR A 80 -1.30 -2.22 -9.22
C THR A 80 -2.44 -1.33 -9.71
N VAL A 81 -2.17 -0.51 -10.72
CA VAL A 81 -3.19 0.23 -11.48
C VAL A 81 -3.82 -0.67 -12.54
N LYS A 82 -4.95 -0.25 -13.10
CA LYS A 82 -5.53 -0.94 -14.25
C LYS A 82 -4.70 -0.62 -15.49
N ALA A 83 -4.61 -1.56 -16.44
CA ALA A 83 -3.73 -1.42 -17.60
C ALA A 83 -3.98 -0.17 -18.46
N TYR A 84 -5.22 0.34 -18.49
CA TYR A 84 -5.53 1.58 -19.21
C TYR A 84 -5.10 2.85 -18.46
N ASP A 85 -4.65 2.74 -17.21
CA ASP A 85 -4.14 3.84 -16.38
C ASP A 85 -2.59 3.79 -16.28
N SER A 86 -1.90 2.92 -17.05
CA SER A 86 -0.44 2.66 -16.92
C SER A 86 0.45 3.32 -17.96
N GLU A 87 -0.13 4.09 -18.90
CA GLU A 87 0.58 4.84 -19.94
C GLU A 87 0.66 6.35 -19.65
#